data_AF-A0A2K3LSG4-F1
#
_entry.id   AF-A0A2K3LSG4-F1
#
_cell.length_a   1.000
_cell.length_b   1.000
_cell.length_c   1.000
_cell.angle_alpha   90.00
_cell.angle_beta   90.00
_cell.angle_gamma   90.00
#
_symmetry.space_group_name_H-M   'P 1'
#
loop_
_entity.id
_entity.type
_entity.pdbx_description
1 polymer ?
#
loop_
_entity_poly.entity_id
_entity_poly.type
_entity_poly.pdbx_seq_one_letter_code
_entity_poly.pdbx_strand_id
1 'polypeptide(L)'
;LHDFMQSADITRYTDEEYEKYLANPVADRFPSSRTVEELKDRYYSVSRAILIARNPSSGDVAVHPLVKEPYNVSHEMERKRAMSLVLSQTRQQERRDEEVLAEAKRIAELRLMTKVAEEAELVVTSNAGEDVTERANPSPSNMQLPPIVVPSPITTDNASTVASLRMVS
;
A
#
# COMPACT_ATOMS: atom_id res chain seq x y z
N LEU A 1 29.76 -17.89 17.43
CA LEU A 1 28.70 -17.38 18.34
C LEU A 1 29.21 -16.38 19.39
N HIS A 2 30.47 -16.46 19.84
CA HIS A 2 31.02 -15.52 20.83
C HIS A 2 31.23 -14.09 20.28
N ASP A 3 31.42 -13.93 18.96
CA ASP A 3 31.55 -12.61 18.31
C ASP A 3 30.23 -11.85 18.11
N PHE A 4 29.07 -12.47 18.38
CA PHE A 4 27.78 -11.84 18.10
C PHE A 4 27.28 -10.91 19.22
N MET A 5 27.97 -10.90 20.37
CA MET A 5 27.66 -10.01 21.49
C MET A 5 28.75 -8.96 21.63
N GLN A 6 28.93 -8.15 20.59
CA GLN A 6 29.71 -6.92 20.71
C GLN A 6 29.06 -6.05 21.79
N SER A 7 29.80 -5.68 22.83
CA SER A 7 29.26 -4.83 23.91
C SER A 7 28.79 -3.52 23.29
N ALA A 8 27.48 -3.30 23.25
CA ALA A 8 26.93 -2.02 22.83
C ALA A 8 27.32 -0.97 23.87
N ASP A 9 28.13 0.01 23.47
CA ASP A 9 28.43 1.14 24.34
C ASP A 9 27.14 1.95 24.53
N ILE A 10 26.65 2.02 25.76
CA ILE A 10 25.39 2.71 26.09
C ILE A 10 25.72 4.20 26.23
N THR A 11 25.08 5.04 25.42
CA THR A 11 25.23 6.50 25.49
C THR A 11 24.88 7.00 26.90
N ARG A 12 25.89 7.50 27.61
CA ARG A 12 25.73 8.16 28.92
C ARG A 12 25.51 9.66 28.74
N TYR A 13 24.67 10.25 29.60
CA TYR A 13 24.39 11.68 29.64
C TYR A 13 24.61 12.23 31.05
N THR A 14 25.00 13.51 31.14
CA THR A 14 25.03 14.24 32.41
C THR A 14 23.64 14.75 32.78
N ASP A 15 23.45 15.13 34.05
CA ASP A 15 22.19 15.74 34.51
C ASP A 15 21.85 17.01 33.71
N GLU A 16 22.88 17.81 33.37
CA GLU A 16 22.73 19.01 32.56
C GLU A 16 22.26 18.70 31.12
N GLU A 17 22.82 17.67 30.50
CA GLU A 17 22.41 17.22 29.17
C GLU A 17 20.96 16.68 29.19
N TYR A 18 20.60 15.99 30.27
CA TYR A 18 19.25 15.47 30.47
C TYR A 18 18.24 16.61 30.53
N GLU A 19 18.41 17.55 31.45
CA GLU A 19 17.48 18.66 31.66
C GLU A 19 17.37 19.56 30.42
N LYS A 20 18.49 19.77 29.71
CA LYS A 20 18.54 20.71 28.60
C LYS A 20 18.04 20.15 27.27
N TYR A 21 18.29 18.87 27.00
CA TYR A 21 18.08 18.30 25.66
C TYR A 21 17.13 17.09 25.64
N LEU A 22 16.90 16.44 26.78
CA LEU A 22 16.23 15.13 26.82
C LEU A 22 14.94 15.13 27.62
N ALA A 23 14.79 16.02 28.59
CA ALA A 23 13.63 16.12 29.46
C ALA A 23 12.35 16.31 28.63
N ASN A 24 11.53 15.26 28.59
CA ASN A 24 10.23 15.31 27.95
C ASN A 24 9.19 14.73 28.92
N PRO A 25 8.43 15.60 29.63
CA PRO A 25 7.47 15.18 30.65
C PRO A 25 6.37 14.23 30.15
N VAL A 26 6.14 14.14 28.84
CA VAL A 26 5.14 13.28 28.21
C VAL A 26 5.75 11.95 27.74
N ALA A 27 7.02 11.95 27.32
CA ALA A 27 7.72 10.74 26.90
C ALA A 27 8.33 9.97 28.10
N ASP A 28 8.76 10.68 29.14
CA ASP A 28 9.42 10.12 30.33
C ASP A 28 8.44 9.68 31.43
N ARG A 29 7.15 10.06 31.31
CA ARG A 29 6.09 9.36 32.02
C ARG A 29 5.97 7.98 31.38
N PHE A 30 6.40 6.95 32.08
CA PHE A 30 6.28 5.55 31.67
C PHE A 30 4.87 5.03 32.00
N PRO A 31 3.88 5.05 31.10
CA PRO A 31 2.80 4.07 31.20
C PRO A 31 3.42 2.69 31.04
N SER A 32 2.95 1.70 31.79
CA SER A 32 3.51 0.34 31.88
C SER A 32 3.50 -0.48 30.58
N SER A 33 3.12 0.10 29.43
CA SER A 33 2.84 -0.62 28.19
C SER A 33 3.40 0.07 26.93
N ARG A 34 4.69 0.41 26.91
CA ARG A 34 5.39 0.83 25.67
C ARG A 34 5.84 -0.39 24.87
N THR A 35 5.72 -0.33 23.55
CA THR A 35 6.28 -1.32 22.61
C THR A 35 7.81 -1.19 22.51
N VAL A 36 8.48 -2.25 22.04
CA VAL A 36 9.94 -2.22 21.81
C VAL A 36 10.32 -1.15 20.79
N GLU A 37 9.46 -0.90 19.81
CA GLU A 37 9.68 0.09 18.76
C GLU A 37 9.64 1.52 19.31
N GLU A 38 8.72 1.82 20.23
CA GLU A 38 8.68 3.11 20.92
C GLU A 38 9.88 3.31 21.86
N LEU A 39 10.34 2.25 22.53
CA LEU A 39 11.57 2.30 23.35
C LEU A 39 12.79 2.58 22.48
N LYS A 40 12.90 1.90 21.33
CA LYS A 40 13.94 2.17 20.33
C LYS A 40 13.86 3.60 19.82
N ASP A 41 12.66 4.10 19.52
CA ASP A 41 12.46 5.48 19.07
C ASP A 41 13.00 6.48 20.07
N ARG A 42 12.64 6.32 21.35
CA ARG A 42 13.17 7.20 22.40
C ARG A 42 14.68 7.08 22.49
N TYR A 43 15.23 5.88 22.53
CA TYR A 43 16.67 5.64 22.62
C TYR A 43 17.46 6.29 21.48
N TYR A 44 17.06 6.07 20.23
CA TYR A 44 17.75 6.62 19.07
C TYR A 44 17.56 8.14 18.97
N SER A 45 16.41 8.65 19.40
CA SER A 45 16.16 10.08 19.51
C SER A 45 17.05 10.74 20.57
N VAL A 46 17.16 10.15 21.78
CA VAL A 46 18.11 10.60 22.83
C VAL A 46 19.53 10.61 22.29
N SER A 47 19.97 9.47 21.75
CA SER A 47 21.36 9.28 21.33
C SER A 47 21.73 10.28 20.23
N ARG A 48 20.82 10.54 19.29
CA ARG A 48 20.99 11.57 18.26
C ARG A 48 21.07 12.97 18.86
N ALA A 49 20.20 13.30 19.81
CA ALA A 49 20.20 14.62 20.45
C ALA A 49 21.49 14.89 21.22
N ILE A 50 21.99 13.92 22.00
CA ILE A 50 23.27 14.03 22.71
C ILE A 50 24.42 14.18 21.72
N LEU A 51 24.44 13.36 20.66
CA LEU A 51 25.50 13.41 19.65
C LEU A 51 25.61 14.80 19.00
N ILE A 52 24.47 15.37 18.63
CA ILE A 52 24.39 16.73 18.04
C ILE A 52 24.80 17.78 19.08
N ALA A 53 24.30 17.69 20.32
CA ALA A 53 24.58 18.66 21.37
C ALA A 53 26.08 18.74 21.74
N ARG A 54 26.78 17.60 21.72
CA ARG A 54 28.22 17.53 22.00
C ARG A 54 29.09 18.07 20.87
N ASN A 55 28.61 18.04 19.63
CA ASN A 55 29.40 18.38 18.45
C ASN A 55 28.62 19.28 17.45
N PRO A 56 28.06 20.42 17.89
CA PRO A 56 27.04 21.15 17.13
C PRO A 56 27.54 21.75 15.80
N SER A 57 28.86 21.90 15.63
CA SER A 57 29.48 22.51 14.44
C SER A 57 30.36 21.54 13.64
N SER A 58 30.37 20.26 14.00
CA SER A 58 31.18 19.27 13.29
C SER A 58 30.44 18.72 12.07
N GLY A 59 31.04 18.83 10.88
CA GLY A 59 30.54 18.20 9.67
C GLY A 59 30.47 16.67 9.77
N ASP A 60 31.27 16.08 10.65
CA ASP A 60 31.30 14.63 10.88
C ASP A 60 30.01 14.12 11.56
N VAL A 61 29.26 14.99 12.24
CA VAL A 61 27.97 14.64 12.83
C VAL A 61 26.91 14.42 11.76
N ALA A 62 26.94 15.18 10.67
CA ALA A 62 25.93 15.08 9.61
C ALA A 62 26.02 13.74 8.85
N VAL A 63 27.22 13.18 8.72
CA VAL A 63 27.44 11.87 8.08
C VAL A 63 27.20 10.69 9.02
N HIS A 64 27.04 10.95 10.33
CA HIS A 64 26.83 9.90 11.31
C HIS A 64 25.51 9.14 11.05
N PRO A 65 25.48 7.79 11.07
CA PRO A 65 24.28 7.01 10.73
C PRO A 65 23.02 7.41 11.52
N LEU A 66 23.17 7.68 12.82
CA LEU A 66 22.08 8.13 13.68
C LEU A 66 21.43 9.46 13.25
N VAL A 67 22.15 10.29 12.49
CA VAL A 67 21.70 11.60 12.01
C VAL A 67 21.24 11.49 10.56
N LYS A 68 22.02 10.82 9.72
CA LYS A 68 21.75 10.65 8.29
C LYS A 68 20.49 9.82 8.05
N GLU A 69 20.31 8.74 8.81
CA GLU A 69 19.19 7.80 8.68
C GLU A 69 18.54 7.64 10.06
N PRO A 70 17.70 8.60 10.48
CA PRO A 70 17.02 8.52 11.76
C PRO A 70 16.14 7.27 11.84
N TYR A 71 16.10 6.67 13.02
CA TYR A 71 15.18 5.57 13.29
C TYR A 71 13.74 6.01 13.00
N ASN A 72 13.01 5.18 12.26
CA ASN A 72 11.62 5.43 11.88
C ASN A 72 10.74 4.28 12.39
N VAL A 73 9.93 4.59 13.40
CA VAL A 73 9.03 3.64 14.07
C VAL A 73 8.07 2.99 13.08
N SER A 74 7.43 3.80 12.24
CA SER A 74 6.45 3.33 11.27
C SER A 74 7.07 2.35 10.27
N HIS A 75 8.26 2.67 9.78
CA HIS A 75 8.99 1.79 8.87
C HIS A 75 9.39 0.48 9.55
N GLU A 76 9.89 0.52 10.79
CA GLU A 76 10.28 -0.69 11.52
C GLU A 76 9.08 -1.59 11.82
N MET A 77 7.93 -1.00 12.18
CA MET A 77 6.68 -1.73 12.37
C MET A 77 6.20 -2.40 11.07
N GLU A 78 6.21 -1.68 9.95
CA GLU A 78 5.77 -2.21 8.67
C GLU A 78 6.71 -3.31 8.16
N ARG A 79 8.02 -3.10 8.27
CA ARG A 79 9.03 -4.12 7.94
C ARG A 79 8.80 -5.40 8.73
N LYS A 80 8.50 -5.30 10.04
CA LYS A 80 8.19 -6.45 10.90
C LYS A 80 6.87 -7.12 10.49
N ARG A 81 5.83 -6.33 10.20
CA ARG A 81 4.53 -6.83 9.72
C ARG A 81 4.70 -7.63 8.43
N ALA A 82 5.38 -7.07 7.44
CA ALA A 82 5.63 -7.71 6.15
C ALA A 82 6.44 -9.01 6.31
N MET A 83 7.49 -8.99 7.12
CA MET A 83 8.26 -10.20 7.43
C MET A 83 7.39 -11.27 8.10
N SER A 84 6.57 -10.87 9.07
CA SER A 84 5.66 -11.79 9.76
C SER A 84 4.66 -12.41 8.78
N LEU A 85 4.15 -11.64 7.82
CA LEU A 85 3.23 -12.14 6.80
C LEU A 85 3.90 -13.25 5.97
N VAL A 86 5.08 -12.98 5.42
CA VAL A 86 5.84 -13.94 4.60
C VAL A 86 6.18 -15.20 5.39
N LEU A 87 6.67 -15.04 6.64
CA LEU A 87 7.07 -16.18 7.47
C LEU A 87 5.88 -16.98 8.02
N SER A 88 4.71 -16.36 8.14
CA SER A 88 3.48 -17.04 8.59
C SER A 88 2.85 -17.91 7.50
N GLN A 89 3.24 -17.72 6.24
CA GLN A 89 2.70 -18.50 5.13
C GLN A 89 3.13 -19.96 5.26
N THR A 90 2.18 -20.88 5.15
CA THR A 90 2.44 -22.32 5.25
C THR A 90 2.43 -22.97 3.87
N ARG A 91 3.16 -24.07 3.71
CA ARG A 91 3.10 -24.92 2.51
C ARG A 91 1.68 -25.39 2.15
N GLN A 92 0.80 -25.46 3.13
CA GLN A 92 -0.60 -25.79 2.89
C GLN A 92 -1.40 -24.58 2.38
N GLN A 93 -1.05 -23.36 2.82
CA GLN A 93 -1.63 -22.13 2.30
C GLN A 93 -1.27 -21.93 0.83
N GLU A 94 0.00 -22.08 0.47
CA GLU A 94 0.48 -21.98 -0.93
C GLU A 94 -0.31 -22.91 -1.87
N ARG A 95 -0.50 -24.18 -1.47
CA ARG A 95 -1.28 -25.14 -2.28
C ARG A 95 -2.74 -24.73 -2.46
N ARG A 96 -3.40 -24.20 -1.42
CA ARG A 96 -4.77 -23.71 -1.54
C ARG A 96 -4.84 -22.50 -2.47
N ASP A 97 -3.86 -21.59 -2.37
CA ASP A 97 -3.79 -20.40 -3.22
C ASP A 97 -3.59 -20.82 -4.70
N GLU A 98 -2.78 -21.85 -4.97
CA GLU A 98 -2.59 -22.43 -6.30
C GLU A 98 -3.87 -23.06 -6.88
N GLU A 99 -4.62 -23.82 -6.07
CA GLU A 99 -5.89 -24.43 -6.48
C GLU A 99 -6.91 -23.37 -6.88
N VAL A 100 -7.03 -22.29 -6.09
CA VAL A 100 -7.90 -21.15 -6.40
C VAL A 100 -7.48 -20.45 -7.70
N LEU A 101 -6.18 -20.30 -7.93
CA LEU A 101 -5.66 -19.68 -9.16
C LEU A 101 -5.95 -20.54 -10.41
N ALA A 102 -5.78 -21.86 -10.29
CA ALA A 102 -6.08 -22.82 -11.37
C ALA A 102 -7.58 -22.83 -11.70
N GLU A 103 -8.42 -22.79 -10.67
CA GLU A 103 -9.87 -22.69 -10.82
C GLU A 103 -10.26 -21.40 -11.56
N ALA A 104 -9.72 -20.25 -11.13
CA ALA A 104 -9.98 -18.96 -11.76
C ALA A 104 -9.55 -18.94 -13.24
N LYS A 105 -8.39 -19.54 -13.56
CA LYS A 105 -7.92 -19.68 -14.94
C LYS A 105 -8.89 -20.47 -15.80
N ARG A 106 -9.35 -21.63 -15.31
CA ARG A 106 -10.29 -22.48 -16.06
C ARG A 106 -11.66 -21.79 -16.26
N ILE A 107 -12.15 -21.02 -15.28
CA ILE A 107 -13.37 -20.20 -15.46
C ILE A 107 -13.15 -19.14 -16.55
N ALA A 108 -11.99 -18.47 -16.57
CA ALA A 108 -11.68 -17.47 -17.58
C ALA A 108 -11.58 -18.06 -18.99
N GLU A 109 -10.93 -19.22 -19.13
CA GLU A 109 -10.84 -19.95 -20.40
C GLU A 109 -12.22 -20.37 -20.91
N LEU A 110 -13.07 -20.91 -20.02
CA LEU A 110 -14.44 -21.30 -20.38
C LEU A 110 -15.26 -20.10 -20.87
N ARG A 111 -15.17 -18.96 -20.17
CA ARG A 111 -15.86 -17.72 -20.57
C ARG A 111 -15.40 -17.20 -21.93
N LEU A 112 -14.11 -17.33 -22.24
CA LEU A 112 -13.59 -16.96 -23.55
C LEU A 112 -14.13 -17.89 -24.65
N MET A 113 -14.12 -19.21 -24.41
CA MET A 113 -14.66 -20.19 -25.35
C MET A 113 -16.15 -19.98 -25.60
N THR A 114 -16.94 -19.65 -24.57
CA THR A 114 -18.36 -19.32 -24.73
C THR A 114 -18.56 -18.07 -25.59
N LYS A 115 -17.80 -16.99 -25.35
CA LYS A 115 -17.89 -15.77 -26.18
C LYS A 115 -17.51 -16.02 -27.64
N VAL A 116 -16.46 -16.79 -27.88
CA VAL A 116 -16.03 -17.16 -29.25
C VAL A 116 -17.10 -18.02 -29.94
N ALA A 117 -17.78 -18.90 -29.19
CA ALA A 117 -18.89 -19.69 -29.71
C ALA A 117 -20.13 -18.82 -30.04
N GLU A 118 -20.49 -17.87 -29.17
CA GLU A 118 -21.58 -16.92 -29.42
C GLU A 118 -21.29 -16.01 -30.63
N GLU A 119 -20.06 -15.53 -30.81
CA GLU A 119 -19.67 -14.75 -32.00
C GLU A 119 -19.71 -15.59 -33.29
N ALA A 120 -19.33 -16.88 -33.22
CA ALA A 120 -19.44 -17.78 -34.36
C ALA A 120 -20.90 -18.10 -34.74
N GLU A 121 -21.81 -18.18 -33.77
CA GLU A 121 -23.24 -18.41 -33.99
C GLU A 121 -23.96 -17.16 -34.55
N LEU A 122 -23.55 -15.96 -34.12
CA LEU A 122 -24.04 -14.69 -34.67
C LEU A 122 -23.60 -14.46 -36.13
N VAL A 123 -22.45 -14.97 -36.55
CA VAL A 123 -21.98 -14.92 -37.96
C VAL A 123 -22.72 -15.93 -38.87
N VAL A 124 -23.24 -17.02 -38.30
CA VAL A 124 -24.00 -18.04 -39.06
C VAL A 124 -25.47 -17.64 -39.23
N THR A 125 -26.07 -16.94 -38.27
CA THR A 125 -27.47 -16.49 -38.35
C THR A 125 -27.68 -15.27 -39.25
N SER A 126 -26.63 -14.52 -39.61
CA SER A 126 -26.71 -13.37 -40.53
C SER A 126 -26.69 -13.72 -42.03
N ASN A 127 -26.66 -15.00 -42.41
CA ASN A 127 -26.59 -15.43 -43.82
C ASN A 127 -27.87 -16.09 -44.37
N ALA A 128 -29.02 -15.92 -43.70
CA ALA A 128 -30.32 -16.38 -44.21
C ALA A 128 -31.26 -15.18 -44.49
N GLY A 129 -31.08 -14.60 -45.67
CA GLY A 129 -32.14 -14.01 -46.49
C GLY A 129 -32.86 -12.76 -45.96
N GLU A 130 -32.45 -11.59 -46.44
CA GLU A 130 -33.34 -10.43 -46.57
C GLU A 130 -33.29 -9.92 -48.02
N ASP A 131 -34.38 -10.16 -48.77
CA ASP A 131 -34.69 -9.48 -50.03
C ASP A 131 -36.11 -8.89 -49.94
N VAL A 132 -36.17 -7.55 -50.06
CA VAL A 132 -37.28 -6.70 -50.56
C VAL A 132 -38.58 -6.69 -49.71
N THR A 133 -39.06 -5.56 -49.14
CA THR A 133 -39.70 -4.46 -49.89
C THR A 133 -39.96 -3.21 -49.01
N GLU A 134 -39.52 -2.05 -49.53
CA GLU A 134 -40.11 -0.70 -49.56
C GLU A 134 -41.04 -0.11 -48.46
N ARG A 135 -40.60 1.06 -47.94
CA ARG A 135 -41.31 2.32 -47.59
C ARG A 135 -42.67 2.28 -46.86
N ALA A 136 -42.74 3.04 -45.75
CA ALA A 136 -43.40 4.36 -45.73
C ALA A 136 -43.15 5.10 -44.39
N ASN A 137 -42.76 6.37 -44.51
CA ASN A 137 -42.72 7.38 -43.44
C ASN A 137 -44.17 7.87 -43.18
N PRO A 138 -44.52 8.41 -41.99
CA PRO A 138 -44.27 9.84 -41.78
C PRO A 138 -43.90 10.27 -40.34
N SER A 139 -43.01 11.25 -40.28
CA SER A 139 -42.69 12.16 -39.15
C SER A 139 -43.92 12.93 -38.62
N PRO A 140 -43.92 13.59 -37.42
CA PRO A 140 -43.06 14.77 -37.22
C PRO A 140 -42.64 15.19 -35.78
N SER A 141 -41.60 16.04 -35.75
CA SER A 141 -41.35 17.20 -34.87
C SER A 141 -41.07 17.01 -33.37
N ASN A 142 -39.91 17.47 -32.87
CA ASN A 142 -39.75 18.84 -32.36
C ASN A 142 -38.29 19.17 -31.96
N MET A 143 -37.97 20.46 -32.04
CA MET A 143 -36.66 21.13 -31.97
C MET A 143 -35.91 20.98 -30.63
N GLN A 144 -34.58 21.08 -30.65
CA GLN A 144 -33.78 22.14 -29.97
C GLN A 144 -32.35 21.63 -29.61
N LEU A 145 -31.31 22.20 -30.22
CA LEU A 145 -29.91 22.12 -29.78
C LEU A 145 -29.60 23.25 -28.77
N PRO A 146 -28.71 22.99 -27.80
CA PRO A 146 -27.60 23.91 -27.54
C PRO A 146 -26.24 23.19 -27.32
N PRO A 147 -25.11 23.92 -27.25
CA PRO A 147 -23.84 23.43 -27.76
C PRO A 147 -22.73 23.18 -26.71
N ILE A 148 -21.57 22.76 -27.22
CA ILE A 148 -20.19 22.95 -26.70
C ILE A 148 -19.61 21.90 -25.73
N VAL A 149 -18.39 21.47 -26.09
CA VAL A 149 -17.13 21.40 -25.31
C VAL A 149 -16.49 20.01 -25.44
N VAL A 150 -15.38 19.96 -26.15
CA VAL A 150 -14.41 18.86 -26.15
C VAL A 150 -13.47 19.05 -24.96
N PRO A 151 -13.20 18.01 -24.15
CA PRO A 151 -11.97 17.96 -23.36
C PRO A 151 -11.06 16.81 -23.80
N SER A 152 -9.81 17.17 -24.08
CA SER A 152 -8.66 16.26 -24.18
C SER A 152 -8.42 15.47 -22.88
N PRO A 153 -7.73 14.32 -22.94
CA PRO A 153 -7.60 13.42 -21.79
C PRO A 153 -6.65 13.98 -20.74
N ILE A 154 -7.15 14.09 -19.50
CA ILE A 154 -6.33 14.28 -18.30
C ILE A 154 -6.15 12.90 -17.69
N THR A 155 -4.90 12.46 -17.60
CA THR A 155 -4.46 11.32 -16.80
C THR A 155 -4.77 11.58 -15.33
N THR A 156 -5.58 10.72 -14.71
CA THR A 156 -5.68 10.67 -13.25
C THR A 156 -5.80 9.23 -12.79
N ASP A 157 -4.70 8.79 -12.19
CA ASP A 157 -4.54 8.01 -10.97
C ASP A 157 -5.69 7.11 -10.46
N ASN A 158 -5.25 5.89 -10.20
CA ASN A 158 -5.90 4.74 -9.58
C ASN A 158 -6.46 4.99 -8.18
N ALA A 159 -7.69 5.49 -8.08
CA ALA A 159 -8.42 5.46 -6.82
C ALA A 159 -8.90 4.02 -6.49
N SER A 160 -8.25 3.43 -5.49
CA SER A 160 -8.58 2.16 -4.84
C SER A 160 -9.96 2.20 -4.16
N THR A 161 -10.93 1.46 -4.71
CA THR A 161 -12.28 1.32 -4.11
C THR A 161 -12.31 0.16 -3.11
N VAL A 162 -12.28 0.49 -1.81
CA VAL A 162 -12.60 -0.45 -0.71
C VAL A 162 -14.11 -0.57 -0.57
N ALA A 163 -14.67 -1.70 -1.00
CA ALA A 163 -16.09 -2.01 -0.83
C ALA A 163 -16.36 -2.55 0.59
N SER A 164 -17.12 -1.78 1.39
CA SER A 164 -17.62 -2.21 2.70
C SER A 164 -18.86 -3.10 2.54
N LEU A 165 -18.77 -4.36 2.98
CA LEU A 165 -19.89 -5.29 3.06
C LEU A 165 -20.62 -5.10 4.40
N ARG A 166 -21.88 -4.64 4.39
CA ARG A 166 -22.73 -4.63 5.59
C ARG A 166 -23.69 -5.81 5.56
N MET A 167 -23.58 -6.67 6.58
CA MET A 167 -24.57 -7.70 6.88
C MET A 167 -25.85 -7.05 7.42
N VAL A 168 -27.00 -7.47 6.89
CA VAL A 168 -28.31 -7.13 7.44
C VAL A 168 -28.66 -8.22 8.46
N SER A 169 -28.88 -7.80 9.69
CA SER A 169 -29.45 -8.58 10.79
C SER A 169 -30.96 -8.66 10.71
#